data_AF-M1JIH4-F1
#
_entry.id   AF-M1JIH4-F1
#
_cell.length_a   1.000
_cell.length_b   1.000
_cell.length_c   1.000
_cell.angle_alpha   90.00
_cell.angle_beta   90.00
_cell.angle_gamma   90.00
#
_symmetry.space_group_name_H-M   'P 1'
#
loop_
_entity.id
_entity.type
_entity.pdbx_description
1 polymer ?
#
loop_
_entity_poly.entity_id
_entity_poly.type
_entity_poly.pdbx_seq_one_letter_code
_entity_poly.pdbx_strand_id
1 'polypeptide(L)'
;MLAEARYLLEGQKERFRADFRSNASKVFRSTLGYLDDFCRIKDKSVAEDLRTTLSGLGFGEVEIALFGSLFPQSVEEAKSLVPSLGTRDDDAINQAVEKIQQLI
;
A
#
# COMPACT_ATOMS: atom_id res chain seq x y z
N MET A 1 -3.70 -1.62 -0.41
CA MET A 1 -2.38 -1.03 -0.05
C MET A 1 -2.43 -0.41 1.34
N LEU A 2 -1.29 -0.21 2.02
CA LEU A 2 -1.27 0.44 3.36
C LEU A 2 -1.97 1.81 3.36
N ALA A 3 -1.81 2.59 2.29
CA ALA A 3 -2.47 3.91 2.16
C ALA A 3 -4.00 3.84 2.16
N GLU A 4 -4.59 2.86 1.47
CA GLU A 4 -6.04 2.65 1.46
C GLU A 4 -6.55 2.22 2.84
N ALA A 5 -5.82 1.31 3.50
CA ALA A 5 -6.14 0.87 4.85
C ALA A 5 -6.08 2.05 5.84
N ARG A 6 -5.05 2.89 5.75
CA ARG A 6 -4.88 4.09 6.57
C ARG A 6 -6.07 5.03 6.39
N TYR A 7 -6.42 5.34 5.15
CA TYR A 7 -7.56 6.21 4.83
C TYR A 7 -8.88 5.68 5.43
N LEU A 8 -9.15 4.37 5.28
CA LEU A 8 -10.36 3.75 5.83
C LEU A 8 -10.39 3.77 7.36
N LEU A 9 -9.26 3.49 8.01
CA LEU A 9 -9.18 3.51 9.47
C LEU A 9 -9.25 4.95 10.03
N GLU A 10 -8.66 5.94 9.36
CA GLU A 10 -8.77 7.35 9.77
C GLU A 10 -10.25 7.79 9.86
N GLY A 11 -11.08 7.36 8.89
CA GLY A 11 -12.53 7.62 8.89
C GLY A 11 -13.30 6.96 10.05
N GLN A 12 -12.73 5.94 10.70
CA GLN A 12 -13.32 5.25 11.85
C GLN A 12 -12.77 5.73 13.20
N LYS A 13 -11.79 6.64 13.21
CA LYS A 13 -11.04 7.05 14.41
C LYS A 13 -11.92 7.57 15.54
N GLU A 14 -12.95 8.34 15.21
CA GLU A 14 -13.84 8.93 16.23
C GLU A 14 -14.71 7.87 16.91
N ARG A 15 -15.09 6.81 16.19
CA ARG A 15 -15.85 5.68 16.75
C ARG A 15 -15.06 4.94 17.84
N PHE A 16 -13.75 4.77 17.65
CA PHE A 16 -12.88 4.08 18.61
C PHE A 16 -12.34 5.00 19.72
N ARG A 17 -12.55 6.32 19.62
CA ARG A 17 -12.26 7.26 20.71
C ARG A 17 -13.24 7.15 21.87
N ALA A 18 -14.53 6.93 21.57
CA ALA A 18 -15.58 6.83 22.58
C ALA A 18 -15.38 5.65 23.55
N ASP A 19 -14.73 4.57 23.10
CA ASP A 19 -14.49 3.36 23.88
C ASP A 19 -12.98 3.11 24.07
N PHE A 20 -12.26 4.12 24.56
CA PHE A 20 -10.79 4.16 24.63
C PHE A 20 -10.13 2.99 25.40
N ARG A 21 -10.84 2.38 26.36
CA ARG A 21 -10.27 1.30 27.19
C ARG A 21 -10.47 -0.09 26.62
N SER A 22 -11.36 -0.27 25.65
CA SER A 22 -11.60 -1.61 25.09
C SER A 22 -10.39 -2.14 24.33
N ASN A 23 -10.26 -3.46 24.29
CA ASN A 23 -9.20 -4.13 23.55
C ASN A 23 -9.29 -3.83 22.05
N ALA A 24 -10.50 -3.68 21.51
CA ALA A 24 -10.73 -3.27 20.13
C ALA A 24 -10.09 -1.90 19.84
N SER A 25 -10.28 -0.91 20.71
CA SER A 25 -9.67 0.42 20.56
C SER A 25 -8.16 0.43 20.75
N LYS A 26 -7.59 -0.50 21.54
CA LYS A 26 -6.13 -0.68 21.62
C LYS A 26 -5.55 -1.23 20.32
N VAL A 27 -6.16 -2.28 19.77
CA VAL A 27 -5.76 -2.86 18.47
C VAL A 27 -5.88 -1.81 17.38
N PHE A 28 -7.02 -1.13 17.29
CA PHE A 28 -7.26 -0.08 16.31
C PHE A 28 -6.18 1.01 16.32
N ARG A 29 -5.83 1.56 17.50
CA ARG A 29 -4.79 2.58 17.61
C ARG A 29 -3.40 2.06 17.25
N SER A 30 -3.10 0.81 17.63
CA SER A 30 -1.82 0.20 17.30
C SER A 30 -1.70 -0.01 15.79
N THR A 31 -2.76 -0.49 15.13
CA THR A 31 -2.83 -0.63 13.68
C THR A 31 -2.74 0.72 12.98
N LEU A 32 -3.48 1.74 13.45
CA LEU A 32 -3.45 3.07 12.86
C LEU A 32 -2.06 3.71 13.01
N GLY A 33 -1.42 3.56 14.18
CA GLY A 33 -0.04 4.01 14.40
C GLY A 33 0.96 3.35 13.45
N TYR A 34 0.87 2.02 13.28
CA TYR A 34 1.67 1.31 12.28
C TYR A 34 1.43 1.86 10.87
N LEU A 35 0.18 2.11 10.50
CA LEU A 35 -0.13 2.65 9.18
C LEU A 35 0.36 4.09 9.01
N ASP A 36 0.33 4.93 10.05
CA ASP A 36 0.89 6.29 9.97
C ASP A 36 2.41 6.30 9.83
N ASP A 37 3.11 5.36 10.47
CA ASP A 37 4.58 5.26 10.41
C ASP A 37 5.09 4.68 9.09
N PHE A 38 4.40 3.66 8.55
CA PHE A 38 4.87 2.90 7.38
C PHE A 38 4.22 3.32 6.05
N CYS A 39 3.14 4.10 6.09
CA CYS A 39 2.49 4.56 4.87
C CYS A 39 3.26 5.73 4.24
N ARG A 40 3.89 5.47 3.09
CA ARG A 40 4.58 6.52 2.32
C ARG A 40 3.62 7.45 1.58
N ILE A 41 2.49 6.93 1.09
CA ILE A 41 1.50 7.71 0.33
C ILE A 41 0.48 8.33 1.30
N LYS A 42 0.50 9.65 1.46
CA LYS A 42 -0.46 10.35 2.34
C LYS A 42 -1.78 10.67 1.65
N ASP A 43 -1.72 10.98 0.36
CA ASP A 43 -2.86 11.42 -0.44
C ASP A 43 -3.63 10.23 -1.04
N LYS A 44 -4.95 10.22 -0.82
CA LYS A 44 -5.83 9.18 -1.34
C LYS A 44 -5.84 9.11 -2.85
N SER A 45 -5.87 10.25 -3.53
CA SER A 45 -5.87 10.33 -5.00
C SER A 45 -4.62 9.67 -5.60
N VAL A 46 -3.46 9.84 -4.96
CA VAL A 46 -2.20 9.22 -5.36
C VAL A 46 -2.26 7.70 -5.22
N ALA A 47 -2.86 7.20 -4.12
CA ALA A 47 -3.06 5.76 -3.94
C ALA A 47 -4.02 5.18 -5.00
N GLU A 48 -5.11 5.89 -5.33
CA GLU A 48 -6.06 5.46 -6.37
C GLU A 48 -5.43 5.45 -7.78
N ASP A 49 -4.60 6.46 -8.08
CA ASP A 49 -3.85 6.54 -9.34
C ASP A 49 -2.83 5.39 -9.46
N LEU A 50 -2.06 5.12 -8.41
CA LEU A 50 -1.13 4.00 -8.36
C LEU A 50 -1.86 2.66 -8.57
N ARG A 51 -2.98 2.45 -7.88
CA ARG A 51 -3.80 1.23 -8.04
C ARG A 51 -4.30 1.06 -9.47
N THR A 52 -4.80 2.13 -10.07
CA THR A 52 -5.34 2.11 -11.43
C THR A 52 -4.23 1.82 -12.44
N THR A 53 -3.05 2.41 -12.25
CA THR A 53 -1.87 2.17 -13.09
C THR A 53 -1.44 0.71 -13.02
N LEU A 54 -1.25 0.16 -11.82
CA LEU A 54 -0.82 -1.23 -11.65
C LEU A 54 -1.86 -2.23 -12.16
N SER A 55 -3.14 -1.95 -11.96
CA SER A 55 -4.24 -2.74 -12.54
C SER A 55 -4.23 -2.70 -14.07
N GLY A 56 -3.95 -1.55 -14.68
CA GLY A 56 -3.78 -1.40 -16.13
C GLY A 56 -2.58 -2.17 -16.69
N LEU A 57 -1.52 -2.33 -15.90
CA LEU A 57 -0.37 -3.20 -16.20
C LEU A 57 -0.67 -4.70 -15.94
N GLY A 58 -1.90 -5.02 -15.53
CA GLY A 58 -2.43 -6.36 -15.30
C GLY A 58 -2.08 -6.97 -13.94
N PHE A 59 -1.61 -6.19 -12.97
CA PHE A 59 -1.17 -6.74 -11.68
C PHE A 59 -2.36 -7.31 -10.90
N GLY A 60 -2.17 -8.43 -10.22
CA GLY A 60 -3.18 -9.01 -9.35
C GLY A 60 -3.40 -8.17 -8.09
N GLU A 61 -4.55 -8.30 -7.42
CA GLU A 61 -4.87 -7.48 -6.25
C GLU A 61 -3.84 -7.59 -5.11
N VAL A 62 -3.31 -8.80 -4.88
CA VAL A 62 -2.27 -9.04 -3.87
C VAL A 62 -0.96 -8.39 -4.29
N GLU A 63 -0.61 -8.46 -5.58
CA GLU A 63 0.61 -7.86 -6.11
C GLU A 63 0.53 -6.34 -6.00
N ILE A 64 -0.59 -5.73 -6.38
CA ILE A 64 -0.85 -4.30 -6.22
C ILE A 64 -0.71 -3.90 -4.75
N ALA A 65 -1.31 -4.68 -3.84
CA ALA A 65 -1.25 -4.40 -2.41
C ALA A 65 0.18 -4.44 -1.87
N LEU A 66 0.98 -5.46 -2.23
CA LEU A 66 2.37 -5.60 -1.80
C LEU A 66 3.26 -4.53 -2.44
N PHE A 67 3.13 -4.32 -3.74
CA PHE A 67 3.95 -3.38 -4.51
C PHE A 67 3.77 -1.94 -3.98
N GLY A 68 2.52 -1.49 -3.81
CA GLY A 68 2.22 -0.17 -3.24
C GLY A 68 2.38 -0.06 -1.71
N SER A 69 2.89 -1.10 -1.05
CA SER A 69 3.22 -1.08 0.39
C SER A 69 4.73 -1.21 0.64
N LEU A 70 5.44 -1.94 -0.21
CA LEU A 70 6.86 -2.22 -0.07
C LEU A 70 7.74 -1.22 -0.84
N PHE A 71 7.20 -0.58 -1.89
CA PHE A 71 7.90 0.44 -2.70
C PHE A 71 9.28 -0.03 -3.21
N PRO A 72 9.31 -1.12 -4.00
CA PRO A 72 10.56 -1.63 -4.57
C PRO A 72 11.22 -0.58 -5.47
N GLN A 73 12.55 -0.57 -5.47
CA GLN A 73 13.40 0.38 -6.20
C GLN A 73 13.97 -0.20 -7.50
N SER A 74 13.91 -1.51 -7.69
CA SER A 74 14.31 -2.19 -8.92
C SER A 74 13.41 -3.37 -9.24
N VAL A 75 13.47 -3.82 -10.50
CA VAL A 75 12.77 -5.04 -10.96
C VAL A 75 13.22 -6.27 -10.15
N GLU A 76 14.52 -6.36 -9.85
CA GLU A 76 15.10 -7.46 -9.06
C GLU A 76 14.57 -7.47 -7.64
N GLU A 77 14.49 -6.30 -6.99
CA GLU A 77 13.90 -6.18 -5.66
C GLU A 77 12.41 -6.52 -5.68
N ALA A 78 11.66 -6.03 -6.67
CA ALA A 78 10.24 -6.33 -6.83
C ALA A 78 9.98 -7.84 -6.94
N LYS A 79 10.77 -8.54 -7.76
CA LYS A 79 10.68 -10.01 -7.92
C LYS A 79 11.12 -10.76 -6.66
N SER A 80 12.11 -10.26 -5.94
CA SER A 80 12.57 -10.86 -4.69
C SER A 80 11.52 -10.71 -3.58
N LEU A 81 10.83 -9.56 -3.51
CA LEU A 81 9.82 -9.28 -2.49
C LEU A 81 8.46 -9.93 -2.82
N VAL A 82 8.12 -10.01 -4.10
CA VAL A 82 6.86 -10.58 -4.59
C VAL A 82 7.17 -11.69 -5.61
N PRO A 83 7.37 -12.94 -5.14
CA PRO A 83 7.77 -14.06 -6.02
C PRO A 83 6.80 -14.35 -7.16
N SER A 84 5.51 -13.99 -7.04
CA SER A 84 4.52 -14.15 -8.12
C SER A 84 4.83 -13.27 -9.35
N LEU A 85 5.61 -12.20 -9.20
CA LEU A 85 6.09 -11.38 -10.30
C LEU A 85 7.25 -12.02 -11.08
N GLY A 86 7.82 -13.14 -10.59
CA GLY A 86 8.97 -13.78 -11.22
C GLY A 86 8.74 -14.24 -12.66
N THR A 87 7.51 -14.63 -13.01
CA THR A 87 7.12 -15.05 -14.37
C THR A 87 6.64 -13.91 -15.26
N ARG A 88 6.58 -12.68 -14.73
CA ARG A 88 6.06 -11.52 -15.43
C ARG A 88 7.17 -10.82 -16.22
N ASP A 89 6.77 -10.11 -17.27
CA ASP A 89 7.66 -9.30 -18.08
C ASP A 89 8.29 -8.16 -17.27
N ASP A 90 9.59 -7.99 -17.47
CA ASP A 90 10.42 -7.02 -16.75
C ASP A 90 10.03 -5.60 -17.14
N ASP A 91 9.58 -5.38 -18.38
CA ASP A 91 9.12 -4.08 -18.86
C ASP A 91 7.91 -3.57 -18.08
N ALA A 92 6.94 -4.45 -17.78
CA ALA A 92 5.76 -4.09 -16.98
C ALA A 92 6.12 -3.79 -15.52
N ILE A 93 7.08 -4.53 -14.95
CA ILE A 93 7.58 -4.29 -13.60
C ILE A 93 8.37 -2.99 -13.55
N ASN A 94 9.20 -2.71 -14.57
CA ASN A 94 9.99 -1.51 -14.64
C ASN A 94 9.11 -0.26 -14.72
N GLN A 95 8.06 -0.27 -15.55
CA GLN A 95 7.07 0.82 -15.59
C GLN A 95 6.38 1.04 -14.24
N ALA A 96 6.06 -0.04 -13.52
CA ALA A 96 5.49 0.05 -12.18
C ALA A 96 6.47 0.65 -11.16
N VAL A 97 7.74 0.25 -11.21
CA VAL A 97 8.81 0.79 -10.33
C VAL A 97 9.03 2.28 -10.61
N GLU A 98 9.13 2.67 -11.88
CA GLU A 98 9.28 4.07 -12.30
C GLU A 98 8.10 4.92 -11.80
N LYS A 99 6.87 4.41 -11.93
CA LYS A 99 5.68 5.10 -11.40
C LYS A 99 5.78 5.30 -9.90
N ILE A 100 6.23 4.30 -9.14
CA ILE A 100 6.42 4.44 -7.70
C ILE A 100 7.50 5.47 -7.36
N GLN A 101 8.61 5.49 -8.09
CA GLN A 101 9.70 6.45 -7.86
C GLN A 101 9.26 7.89 -8.12
N GLN A 102 8.29 8.13 -8.99
CA GLN A 102 7.70 9.46 -9.20
C GLN A 102 6.80 9.92 -8.04
N LEU A 103 6.36 9.01 -7.17
CA LEU A 103 5.43 9.29 -6.07
C LEU A 103 6.13 9.51 -4.72
N ILE A 104 7.45 9.32 -4.65
CA ILE A 104 8.30 9.49 -3.45
C ILE A 104 9.09 10.79 -3.59
#